data_AF-A0A534H4W7-F1
#
_entry.id   AF-A0A534H4W7-F1
#
_cell.length_a   1.000
_cell.length_b   1.000
_cell.length_c   1.000
_cell.angle_alpha   90.00
_cell.angle_beta   90.00
_cell.angle_gamma   90.00
#
_symmetry.space_group_name_H-M   'P 1'
#
loop_
_entity.id
_entity.type
_entity.pdbx_description
1 polymer ?
#
loop_
_entity_poly.entity_id
_entity_poly.type
_entity_poly.pdbx_seq_one_letter_code
_entity_poly.pdbx_strand_id
1 'polypeptide(L)'
;MSNRPSLPALLALATVGAGALLAVKPAGGADAAAQASAPAAHTARHGPTARPTSDLTSLYATLAAKRFVDLTHSFGPDTPHWKGFGEMKVRTLYTIAKDGFHVDEFCHVGQWGTHVDPPAHFHEGKKTVD
;
A
#
# COMPACT_ATOMS: atom_id res chain seq x y z
N MET A 1 27.96 -14.01 -30.33
CA MET A 1 28.35 -15.33 -29.78
C MET A 1 27.57 -15.50 -28.49
N SER A 2 26.51 -16.28 -28.60
CA SER A 2 25.55 -16.59 -27.53
C SER A 2 26.12 -17.71 -26.67
N ASN A 3 26.06 -17.62 -25.35
CA ASN A 3 26.09 -18.81 -24.49
C ASN A 3 25.49 -18.53 -23.12
N ARG A 4 24.20 -18.84 -22.96
CA ARG A 4 23.56 -19.10 -21.67
C ARG A 4 23.62 -20.61 -21.42
N PRO A 5 24.06 -21.09 -20.24
CA PRO A 5 23.80 -22.46 -19.85
C PRO A 5 22.35 -22.64 -19.38
N SER A 6 21.77 -23.73 -19.86
CA SER A 6 20.41 -24.23 -19.68
C SER A 6 20.14 -24.77 -18.27
N LEU A 7 18.97 -24.43 -17.70
CA LEU A 7 18.40 -25.13 -16.54
C LEU A 7 18.00 -26.57 -16.93
N PRO A 8 18.27 -27.58 -16.08
CA PRO A 8 17.59 -28.87 -16.21
C PRO A 8 16.18 -28.78 -15.61
N ALA A 9 15.21 -29.21 -16.40
CA ALA A 9 13.84 -29.46 -15.99
C ALA A 9 13.78 -30.61 -14.98
N LEU A 10 13.22 -30.37 -13.79
CA LEU A 10 12.82 -31.44 -12.88
C LEU A 10 11.29 -31.57 -12.94
N LEU A 11 10.86 -32.61 -13.65
CA LEU A 11 9.50 -33.05 -13.81
C LEU A 11 9.06 -33.75 -12.50
N ALA A 12 8.20 -33.11 -11.71
CA ALA A 12 7.52 -33.76 -10.59
C ALA A 12 6.06 -34.02 -10.98
N LEU A 13 5.79 -35.28 -11.31
CA LEU A 13 4.50 -35.85 -11.67
C LEU A 13 3.62 -35.93 -10.40
N ALA A 14 2.69 -34.98 -10.22
CA ALA A 14 1.65 -35.10 -9.20
C ALA A 14 0.45 -35.84 -9.81
N THR A 15 0.21 -37.04 -9.30
CA THR A 15 -0.91 -37.92 -9.64
C THR A 15 -2.27 -37.25 -9.34
N VAL A 16 -3.11 -37.15 -10.36
CA VAL A 16 -4.51 -36.73 -10.24
C VAL A 16 -5.32 -37.92 -9.69
N GLY A 17 -5.81 -37.79 -8.45
CA GLY A 17 -6.76 -38.72 -7.87
C GLY A 17 -8.16 -38.47 -8.41
N ALA A 18 -8.75 -39.48 -9.06
CA ALA A 18 -10.14 -39.47 -9.50
C ALA A 18 -11.09 -39.58 -8.28
N GLY A 19 -11.70 -38.45 -7.90
CA GLY A 19 -12.79 -38.39 -6.93
C GLY A 19 -14.15 -38.46 -7.63
N ALA A 20 -14.97 -39.45 -7.27
CA ALA A 20 -16.29 -39.70 -7.83
C ALA A 20 -17.24 -38.51 -7.67
N LEU A 21 -17.91 -38.13 -8.75
CA LEU A 21 -18.93 -37.09 -8.81
C LEU A 21 -20.23 -37.63 -8.20
N LEU A 22 -20.52 -37.29 -6.94
CA LEU A 22 -21.80 -37.62 -6.30
C LEU A 22 -22.84 -36.55 -6.67
N ALA A 23 -23.86 -36.94 -7.44
CA ALA A 23 -24.97 -36.07 -7.81
C ALA A 23 -25.87 -35.77 -6.58
N VAL A 24 -25.89 -34.51 -6.15
CA VAL A 24 -26.82 -34.00 -5.13
C VAL A 24 -28.09 -33.48 -5.82
N LYS A 25 -29.25 -34.01 -5.42
CA LYS A 25 -30.59 -33.56 -5.85
C LYS A 25 -30.84 -32.10 -5.44
N PRO A 26 -31.60 -31.32 -6.24
CA PRO A 26 -31.96 -29.95 -5.86
C PRO A 26 -33.05 -30.01 -4.79
N ALA A 27 -32.80 -29.39 -3.65
CA ALA A 27 -33.83 -29.08 -2.66
C ALA A 27 -34.49 -27.75 -3.06
N GLY A 28 -35.83 -27.76 -3.04
CA GLY A 28 -36.69 -26.65 -3.46
C GLY A 28 -36.49 -25.36 -2.66
N GLY A 29 -36.96 -24.28 -3.26
CA GLY A 29 -36.81 -22.92 -2.79
C GLY A 29 -37.39 -22.66 -1.40
N ALA A 30 -36.67 -21.81 -0.68
CA ALA A 30 -37.23 -20.92 0.32
C ALA A 30 -36.53 -19.58 0.10
N ASP A 31 -37.34 -18.54 -0.16
CA ASP A 31 -36.90 -17.16 -0.30
C ASP A 31 -36.22 -16.70 0.99
N ALA A 32 -34.89 -16.73 0.99
CA ALA A 32 -34.10 -16.02 1.98
C ALA A 32 -33.64 -14.71 1.33
N ALA A 33 -34.43 -13.66 1.52
CA ALA A 33 -33.97 -12.29 1.34
C ALA A 33 -32.83 -12.02 2.35
N ALA A 34 -31.62 -12.43 1.96
CA ALA A 34 -30.41 -12.11 2.68
C ALA A 34 -30.22 -10.59 2.57
N GLN A 35 -30.45 -9.87 3.67
CA GLN A 35 -30.02 -8.50 3.83
C GLN A 35 -28.50 -8.49 3.70
N ALA A 36 -28.01 -8.21 2.49
CA ALA A 36 -26.63 -7.86 2.26
C ALA A 36 -26.39 -6.51 2.95
N SER A 37 -25.91 -6.55 4.19
CA SER A 37 -25.39 -5.35 4.84
C SER A 37 -24.18 -4.89 4.04
N ALA A 38 -24.26 -3.68 3.49
CA ALA A 38 -23.15 -3.01 2.83
C ALA A 38 -21.89 -3.09 3.72
N PRO A 39 -20.69 -3.31 3.16
CA PRO A 39 -19.47 -3.30 3.94
C PRO A 39 -19.39 -1.94 4.65
N ALA A 40 -19.26 -1.99 5.98
CA ALA A 40 -19.19 -0.79 6.81
C ALA A 40 -18.07 0.10 6.26
N ALA A 41 -18.46 1.23 5.68
CA ALA A 41 -17.51 2.29 5.37
C ALA A 41 -16.76 2.59 6.68
N HIS A 42 -15.43 2.48 6.67
CA HIS A 42 -14.57 2.87 7.80
C HIS A 42 -14.54 4.40 7.95
N THR A 43 -15.69 5.06 7.81
CA THR A 43 -15.94 6.33 8.47
C THR A 43 -16.38 6.01 9.89
N ALA A 44 -15.50 5.40 10.68
CA ALA A 44 -15.65 5.46 12.12
C ALA A 44 -15.46 6.93 12.49
N ARG A 45 -16.55 7.71 12.45
CA ARG A 45 -16.63 8.91 13.26
C ARG A 45 -16.41 8.41 14.66
N HIS A 46 -15.22 8.64 15.22
CA HIS A 46 -15.01 8.45 16.64
C HIS A 46 -16.17 9.18 17.31
N GLY A 47 -17.04 8.45 18.01
CA GLY A 47 -18.05 9.07 18.88
C GLY A 47 -17.34 9.94 19.92
N PRO A 48 -18.06 10.54 20.88
CA PRO A 48 -17.42 11.21 22.00
C PRO A 48 -16.68 10.18 22.86
N THR A 49 -15.53 9.74 22.38
CA THR A 49 -14.54 8.98 23.12
C THR A 49 -13.99 9.97 24.15
N ALA A 50 -13.98 9.54 25.41
CA ALA A 50 -13.49 10.35 26.51
C ALA A 50 -12.12 10.92 26.12
N ARG A 51 -11.98 12.24 26.20
CA ARG A 51 -10.73 12.91 25.89
C ARG A 51 -9.63 12.28 26.76
N PRO A 52 -8.48 11.87 26.19
CA PRO A 52 -7.37 11.38 26.97
C PRO A 52 -7.06 12.38 28.09
N THR A 53 -6.98 11.90 29.33
CA THR A 53 -6.69 12.74 30.50
C THR A 53 -5.20 13.11 30.59
N SER A 54 -4.35 12.49 29.77
CA SER A 54 -2.92 12.80 29.69
C SER A 54 -2.71 14.15 29.00
N ASP A 55 -1.93 15.02 29.63
CA ASP A 55 -1.43 16.23 28.99
C ASP A 55 -0.36 15.89 27.92
N LEU A 56 -0.07 16.86 27.04
CA LEU A 56 0.87 16.68 25.94
C LEU A 56 2.30 16.38 26.40
N THR A 57 2.70 16.85 27.58
CA THR A 57 4.04 16.59 28.16
C THR A 57 4.16 15.14 28.59
N SER A 58 3.15 14.62 29.29
CA SER A 58 3.10 13.21 29.69
C SER A 58 3.07 12.26 28.48
N LEU A 59 2.35 12.63 27.41
CA LEU A 59 2.35 11.89 26.16
C LEU A 59 3.72 11.91 25.48
N TYR A 60 4.37 13.08 25.39
CA TYR A 60 5.72 13.20 24.86
C TYR A 60 6.71 12.32 25.62
N ALA A 61 6.72 12.38 26.96
CA ALA A 61 7.59 11.55 27.78
C ALA A 61 7.37 10.05 27.52
N THR A 62 6.12 9.65 27.31
CA THR A 62 5.77 8.27 26.95
C THR A 62 6.33 7.87 25.59
N LEU A 63 6.13 8.70 24.56
CA LEU A 63 6.59 8.41 23.19
C LEU A 63 8.12 8.42 23.10
N ALA A 64 8.78 9.38 23.73
CA ALA A 64 10.24 9.52 23.74
C ALA A 64 10.95 8.29 24.33
N ALA A 65 10.30 7.57 25.25
CA ALA A 65 10.82 6.33 25.84
C ALA A 65 10.61 5.08 24.97
N LYS A 66 9.95 5.19 23.81
CA LYS A 66 9.70 4.05 22.91
C LYS A 66 10.74 3.97 21.80
N ARG A 67 10.84 2.78 21.22
CA ARG A 67 11.60 2.57 19.98
C ARG A 67 10.81 3.14 18.81
N PHE A 68 11.42 4.06 18.08
CA PHE A 68 10.89 4.57 16.82
C PHE A 68 11.38 3.65 15.70
N VAL A 69 10.44 3.19 14.87
CA VAL A 69 10.72 2.29 13.74
C VAL A 69 10.36 3.04 12.48
N ASP A 70 11.33 3.23 11.61
CA ASP A 70 11.07 3.79 10.29
C ASP A 70 10.50 2.69 9.38
N LEU A 71 9.33 2.95 8.80
CA LEU A 71 8.65 2.08 7.85
C LEU A 71 8.70 2.65 6.42
N THR A 72 9.57 3.63 6.19
CA THR A 72 9.74 4.33 4.92
C THR A 72 10.90 3.75 4.14
N HIS A 73 10.69 3.47 2.86
CA HIS A 73 11.80 3.20 1.95
C HIS A 73 12.40 4.53 1.45
N SER A 74 13.72 4.57 1.26
CA SER A 74 14.34 5.66 0.51
C SER A 74 13.76 5.72 -0.90
N PHE A 75 13.48 6.94 -1.38
CA PHE A 75 13.01 7.15 -2.76
C PHE A 75 14.17 7.56 -3.67
N GLY A 76 14.02 7.28 -4.96
CA GLY A 76 14.97 7.59 -6.01
C GLY A 76 14.47 7.15 -7.39
N PRO A 77 15.22 7.44 -8.46
CA PRO A 77 14.84 7.06 -9.83
C PRO A 77 14.66 5.55 -10.03
N ASP A 78 15.30 4.72 -9.22
CA ASP A 78 15.23 3.26 -9.24
C ASP A 78 14.18 2.68 -8.28
N THR A 79 13.40 3.52 -7.60
CA THR A 79 12.35 3.07 -6.69
C THR A 79 11.32 2.24 -7.44
N PRO A 80 11.05 0.99 -7.02
CA PRO A 80 9.99 0.20 -7.61
C PRO A 80 8.65 0.91 -7.51
N HIS A 81 7.94 1.00 -8.62
CA HIS A 81 6.66 1.71 -8.72
C HIS A 81 5.75 1.01 -9.73
N TRP A 82 4.49 1.44 -9.77
CA TRP A 82 3.54 0.89 -10.74
C TRP A 82 3.93 1.31 -12.17
N LYS A 83 4.08 0.34 -13.08
CA LYS A 83 4.52 0.53 -14.47
C LYS A 83 3.69 1.50 -15.33
N GLY A 84 2.52 1.93 -14.84
CA GLY A 84 1.69 2.93 -15.51
C GLY A 84 2.14 4.37 -15.26
N PHE A 85 3.00 4.60 -14.27
CA PHE A 85 3.57 5.92 -13.99
C PHE A 85 4.82 6.16 -14.84
N GLY A 86 5.12 7.44 -15.07
CA GLY A 86 6.40 7.84 -15.63
C GLY A 86 7.50 7.79 -14.57
N GLU A 87 8.73 7.76 -15.04
CA GLU A 87 9.92 7.80 -14.18
C GLU A 87 10.02 9.11 -13.40
N MET A 88 10.54 9.02 -12.18
CA MET A 88 10.94 10.17 -11.40
C MET A 88 12.06 10.95 -12.10
N LYS A 89 12.02 12.29 -12.00
CA LYS A 89 13.07 13.18 -12.47
C LYS A 89 13.76 13.84 -11.30
N VAL A 90 15.09 13.94 -11.39
CA VAL A 90 15.94 14.67 -10.45
C VAL A 90 16.74 15.70 -11.23
N ARG A 91 16.73 16.95 -10.77
CA ARG A 91 17.53 18.02 -11.36
C ARG A 91 18.26 18.78 -10.27
N THR A 92 19.59 18.70 -10.26
CA THR A 92 20.42 19.55 -9.41
C THR A 92 20.35 20.99 -9.89
N LEU A 93 19.85 21.87 -9.01
CA LEU A 93 19.69 23.29 -9.28
C LEU A 93 20.91 24.10 -8.83
N TYR A 94 21.50 23.72 -7.69
CA TYR A 94 22.64 24.39 -7.08
C TYR A 94 23.63 23.37 -6.54
N THR A 95 24.92 23.71 -6.59
CA THR A 95 26.01 22.88 -6.09
C THR A 95 26.87 23.65 -5.12
N ILE A 96 27.43 22.96 -4.11
CA ILE A 96 28.28 23.62 -3.11
C ILE A 96 29.48 24.34 -3.77
N ALA A 97 30.12 23.70 -4.76
CA ALA A 97 31.31 24.26 -5.41
C ALA A 97 31.05 25.58 -6.15
N LYS A 98 29.86 25.74 -6.74
CA LYS A 98 29.50 26.92 -7.53
C LYS A 98 28.76 27.97 -6.70
N ASP A 99 27.87 27.52 -5.83
CA ASP A 99 26.82 28.35 -5.22
C ASP A 99 26.93 28.41 -3.69
N GLY A 100 27.76 27.56 -3.07
CA GLY A 100 27.94 27.47 -1.61
C GLY A 100 26.90 26.61 -0.88
N PHE A 101 25.92 26.04 -1.60
CA PHE A 101 24.90 25.14 -1.06
C PHE A 101 24.40 24.15 -2.14
N HIS A 102 23.76 23.04 -1.74
CA HIS A 102 23.26 22.00 -2.65
C HIS A 102 21.73 21.97 -2.65
N VAL A 103 21.12 21.89 -3.84
CA VAL A 103 19.67 21.72 -4.00
C VAL A 103 19.37 20.84 -5.19
N ASP A 104 18.51 19.86 -4.99
CA ASP A 104 17.89 19.07 -6.05
C ASP A 104 16.39 19.35 -6.12
N GLU A 105 15.87 19.50 -7.33
CA GLU A 105 14.45 19.39 -7.62
C GLU A 105 14.11 17.93 -7.88
N PHE A 106 13.06 17.45 -7.22
CA PHE A 106 12.49 16.13 -7.42
C PHE A 106 11.09 16.24 -8.03
N CYS A 107 10.79 15.45 -9.04
CA CYS A 107 9.48 15.40 -9.67
C CYS A 107 9.04 13.96 -9.89
N HIS A 108 7.96 13.54 -9.23
CA HIS A 108 7.29 12.24 -9.37
C HIS A 108 5.81 12.39 -9.00
N VAL A 109 5.01 11.34 -9.23
CA VAL A 109 3.60 11.28 -8.81
C VAL A 109 3.45 11.16 -7.29
N GLY A 110 2.26 11.41 -6.76
CA GLY A 110 1.98 11.25 -5.32
C GLY A 110 2.13 9.80 -4.82
N GLN A 111 1.81 8.81 -5.67
CA GLN A 111 1.88 7.38 -5.39
C GLN A 111 3.29 6.79 -5.64
N TRP A 112 4.35 7.53 -5.30
CA TRP A 112 5.74 7.10 -5.51
C TRP A 112 6.36 6.52 -4.24
N GLY A 113 6.92 5.31 -4.31
CA GLY A 113 7.55 4.66 -3.14
C GLY A 113 6.56 4.47 -1.98
N THR A 114 7.01 4.73 -0.75
CA THR A 114 6.13 4.79 0.42
C THR A 114 5.23 6.03 0.32
N HIS A 115 3.92 5.84 0.20
CA HIS A 115 2.95 6.91 -0.04
C HIS A 115 1.64 6.73 0.75
N VAL A 116 0.73 7.71 0.64
CA VAL A 116 -0.60 7.70 1.25
C VAL A 116 -1.66 7.89 0.16
N ASP A 117 -2.68 7.03 0.17
CA ASP A 117 -3.84 7.16 -0.70
C ASP A 117 -5.04 7.72 0.08
N PRO A 118 -5.44 8.98 -0.15
CA PRO A 118 -6.65 9.52 0.45
C PRO A 118 -7.90 8.95 -0.23
N PRO A 119 -9.10 9.06 0.39
CA PRO A 119 -10.35 8.59 -0.23
C PRO A 119 -10.62 9.15 -1.64
N ALA A 120 -10.19 10.37 -1.93
CA ALA A 120 -10.29 10.98 -3.26
C ALA A 120 -9.52 10.21 -4.35
N HIS A 121 -8.56 9.35 -3.99
CA HIS A 121 -7.82 8.52 -4.95
C HIS A 121 -8.74 7.56 -5.73
N PHE A 122 -9.86 7.14 -5.13
CA PHE A 122 -10.80 6.19 -5.74
C PHE A 122 -12.23 6.72 -5.89
N HIS A 123 -12.57 7.88 -5.32
CA HIS A 123 -13.93 8.42 -5.42
C HIS A 123 -13.94 9.95 -5.48
N GLU A 124 -14.57 10.47 -6.53
CA GLU A 124 -14.71 11.90 -6.78
C GLU A 124 -15.44 12.62 -5.64
N GLY A 125 -14.96 13.81 -5.28
CA GLY A 125 -15.55 14.63 -4.22
C GLY A 125 -15.35 14.11 -2.79
N LYS A 126 -14.46 13.13 -2.56
CA LYS A 126 -14.01 12.78 -1.20
C LYS A 126 -12.81 13.62 -0.76
N LYS A 127 -12.43 13.43 0.51
CA LYS A 127 -11.29 14.10 1.13
C LYS A 127 -9.99 13.80 0.38
N THR A 128 -9.25 14.86 0.13
CA THR A 128 -7.87 14.89 -0.35
C THR A 128 -6.90 14.84 0.84
N VAL A 129 -5.60 15.00 0.58
CA VAL A 129 -4.56 14.90 1.63
C VAL A 129 -4.36 16.22 2.39
N ASP A 130 -4.72 17.35 1.79
CA ASP A 130 -4.75 18.70 2.38
C ASP A 130 -5.96 18.92 3.31
#